data_AF-A0A8S2HKE3-F1
#
_entry.id   AF-A0A8S2HKE3-F1
#
_cell.length_a   1.000
_cell.length_b   1.000
_cell.length_c   1.000
_cell.angle_alpha   90.00
_cell.angle_beta   90.00
_cell.angle_gamma   90.00
#
_symmetry.space_group_name_H-M   'P 1'
#
loop_
_entity.id
_entity.type
_entity.pdbx_description
1 polymer ?
#
loop_
_entity_poly.entity_id
_entity_poly.type
_entity_poly.pdbx_seq_one_letter_code
_entity_poly.pdbx_strand_id
1 'polypeptide(L)'
;VDKIGDNSIRFILEELFRETLVSGLSDHLASENDMKSRFKRKKREIENKYEQILLKLQKENLSTENYQLQREEHMNLFRQQIQLLEDDQRQVQILFIQAYKEHLKTHVSNFSAIGTLVKVTLLKNNQLYMGKDNQYLTKQLRLEDKLEELLPCIEELVQLQQDKVNKYGDIILFTCISPLENQSSQSVLQKLTADDPLIDDHLTVSKNCRAILEHKILPGTLIIVHGDILLESEVPKQCIIETFLNYPNREHIVDYFECTQCLRNGQSLRC
;
A
#
# COMPACT_ATOMS: atom_id res chain seq x y z
N VAL A 1 15.80 28.24 -25.75
CA VAL A 1 15.08 27.10 -26.38
C VAL A 1 15.26 25.86 -25.50
N ASP A 2 15.32 26.04 -24.16
CA ASP A 2 16.00 25.06 -23.30
C ASP A 2 15.22 24.77 -22.02
N LYS A 3 13.97 24.30 -22.16
CA LYS A 3 13.16 23.78 -21.02
C LYS A 3 12.28 22.57 -21.39
N ILE A 4 12.60 21.86 -22.46
CA ILE A 4 11.92 20.59 -22.83
C ILE A 4 12.78 19.35 -22.46
N GLY A 5 14.03 19.53 -22.03
CA GLY A 5 15.02 18.45 -21.95
C GLY A 5 14.96 17.49 -20.75
N ASP A 6 14.58 17.96 -19.55
CA ASP A 6 14.92 17.19 -18.33
C ASP A 6 13.82 16.21 -17.87
N ASN A 7 12.55 16.66 -17.89
CA ASN A 7 11.43 15.80 -17.48
C ASN A 7 11.13 14.69 -18.49
N SER A 8 11.45 14.90 -19.77
CA SER A 8 11.18 13.92 -20.82
C SER A 8 12.19 12.77 -20.79
N ILE A 9 13.47 13.05 -20.52
CA ILE A 9 14.50 12.03 -20.33
C ILE A 9 14.24 11.23 -19.06
N ARG A 10 13.87 11.90 -17.96
CA ARG A 10 13.51 11.22 -16.71
C ARG A 10 12.31 10.29 -16.90
N PHE A 11 11.26 10.75 -17.57
CA PHE A 11 10.09 9.92 -17.87
C PHE A 11 10.43 8.71 -18.76
N ILE A 12 11.25 8.90 -19.81
CA ILE A 12 11.71 7.81 -20.67
C ILE A 12 12.54 6.80 -19.86
N LEU A 13 13.44 7.27 -19.01
CA LEU A 13 14.24 6.39 -18.15
C LEU A 13 13.39 5.63 -17.13
N GLU A 14 12.40 6.29 -16.51
CA GLU A 14 11.46 5.67 -15.57
C GLU A 14 10.61 4.60 -16.27
N GLU A 15 10.11 4.87 -17.48
CA GLU A 15 9.32 3.92 -18.26
C GLU A 15 10.16 2.75 -18.75
N LEU A 16 11.39 3.00 -19.20
CA LEU A 16 12.32 1.96 -19.66
C LEU A 16 12.80 1.10 -18.48
N PHE A 17 13.01 1.68 -17.30
CA PHE A 17 13.25 0.93 -16.06
C PHE A 17 12.03 0.10 -15.66
N ARG A 18 10.82 0.67 -15.74
CA ARG A 18 9.57 -0.04 -15.44
C ARG A 18 9.37 -1.22 -16.39
N GLU A 19 9.51 -1.02 -17.70
CA GLU A 19 9.43 -2.09 -18.69
C GLU A 19 10.48 -3.16 -18.46
N THR A 20 11.73 -2.78 -18.17
CA THR A 20 12.82 -3.74 -17.91
C THR A 20 12.60 -4.52 -16.61
N LEU A 21 12.11 -3.87 -15.56
CA LEU A 21 11.77 -4.51 -14.29
C LEU A 21 10.56 -5.43 -14.44
N VAL A 22 9.51 -5.01 -15.13
CA VAL A 22 8.30 -5.80 -15.38
C VAL A 22 8.61 -6.99 -16.28
N SER A 23 9.39 -6.79 -17.35
CA SER A 23 9.88 -7.86 -18.23
C SER A 23 10.75 -8.84 -17.46
N GLY A 24 11.73 -8.35 -16.69
CA GLY A 24 12.59 -9.20 -15.86
C GLY A 24 11.79 -9.99 -14.82
N LEU A 25 10.78 -9.37 -14.19
CA LEU A 25 9.91 -10.04 -13.24
C LEU A 25 9.01 -11.08 -13.91
N SER A 26 8.53 -10.80 -15.13
CA SER A 26 7.78 -11.76 -15.96
C SER A 26 8.64 -12.96 -16.34
N ASP A 27 9.89 -12.74 -16.76
CA ASP A 27 10.84 -13.82 -17.08
C ASP A 27 11.20 -14.64 -15.84
N HIS A 28 11.34 -13.98 -14.68
CA HIS A 28 11.53 -14.66 -13.40
C HIS A 28 10.32 -15.51 -13.01
N LEU A 29 9.10 -15.01 -13.19
CA LEU A 29 7.86 -15.77 -12.96
C LEU A 29 7.73 -16.95 -13.94
N ALA A 30 8.11 -16.76 -15.21
CA ALA A 30 8.12 -17.83 -16.20
C ALA A 30 9.13 -18.93 -15.82
N SER A 31 10.33 -18.54 -15.38
CA SER A 31 11.35 -19.47 -14.88
C SER A 31 10.89 -20.20 -13.61
N GLU A 32 10.24 -19.50 -12.67
CA GLU A 32 9.66 -20.11 -11.48
C GLU A 32 8.57 -21.14 -11.83
N ASN A 33 7.70 -20.80 -12.79
CA ASN A 33 6.65 -21.70 -13.26
C ASN A 33 7.23 -22.92 -13.99
N ASP A 34 8.31 -22.77 -14.75
CA ASP A 34 9.04 -23.90 -15.36
C ASP A 34 9.64 -24.79 -14.27
N MET A 35 10.31 -24.22 -13.27
CA MET A 35 10.85 -24.99 -12.13
C MET A 35 9.76 -25.76 -11.37
N LYS A 36 8.62 -25.13 -11.06
CA LYS A 36 7.47 -25.79 -10.46
C LYS A 36 6.94 -26.93 -11.33
N SER A 37 6.92 -26.74 -12.65
CA SER A 37 6.46 -27.75 -13.61
C SER A 37 7.41 -28.95 -13.68
N ARG A 38 8.73 -28.72 -13.69
CA ARG A 38 9.75 -29.78 -13.61
C ARG A 38 9.66 -30.57 -12.31
N PHE A 39 9.47 -29.88 -11.18
CA PHE A 39 9.26 -30.52 -9.88
C PHE A 39 8.01 -31.41 -9.88
N LYS A 40 6.86 -30.88 -10.34
CA LYS A 40 5.61 -31.64 -10.45
C LYS A 40 5.78 -32.88 -11.34
N ARG A 41 6.48 -32.76 -12.47
CA ARG A 41 6.80 -33.90 -13.33
C ARG A 41 7.63 -34.93 -12.59
N LYS A 42 8.67 -34.50 -11.87
CA LYS A 42 9.56 -35.40 -11.15
C LYS A 42 8.86 -36.13 -10.00
N LYS A 43 8.00 -35.43 -9.26
CA LYS A 43 7.17 -36.01 -8.22
C LYS A 43 6.26 -37.12 -8.77
N ARG A 44 5.56 -36.85 -9.87
CA ARG A 44 4.72 -37.86 -10.55
C ARG A 44 5.53 -39.06 -11.06
N GLU A 45 6.75 -38.84 -11.56
CA GLU A 45 7.63 -39.94 -11.96
C GLU A 45 7.97 -40.86 -10.78
N ILE A 46 8.23 -40.31 -9.60
CA ILE A 46 8.53 -41.07 -8.38
C ILE A 46 7.27 -41.81 -7.90
N GLU A 47 6.12 -41.14 -7.89
CA GLU A 47 4.81 -41.75 -7.55
C GLU A 47 4.49 -42.93 -8.48
N ASN A 48 4.59 -42.75 -9.79
CA ASN A 48 4.35 -43.81 -10.78
C ASN A 48 5.33 -44.99 -10.62
N LYS A 49 6.60 -44.72 -10.33
CA LYS A 49 7.59 -45.78 -10.07
C LYS A 49 7.23 -46.59 -8.84
N TYR A 50 6.79 -45.92 -7.78
CA TYR A 50 6.37 -46.58 -6.55
C TYR A 50 5.11 -47.44 -6.79
N GLU A 51 4.11 -46.93 -7.51
CA GLU A 51 2.93 -47.72 -7.90
C GLU A 51 3.30 -48.96 -8.74
N GLN A 52 4.23 -48.83 -9.69
CA GLN A 52 4.72 -49.96 -10.47
C GLN A 52 5.42 -51.01 -9.61
N ILE A 53 6.17 -50.58 -8.58
CA ILE A 53 6.79 -51.49 -7.61
C ILE A 53 5.73 -52.23 -6.81
N LEU A 54 4.70 -51.53 -6.31
CA LEU A 54 3.59 -52.16 -5.60
C LEU A 54 2.85 -53.20 -6.46
N LEU A 55 2.60 -52.88 -7.74
CA LEU A 55 1.99 -53.82 -8.69
C LEU A 55 2.86 -55.05 -8.98
N LYS A 56 4.20 -54.89 -8.95
CA LYS A 56 5.13 -56.03 -9.11
C LYS A 56 5.11 -56.91 -7.87
N LEU A 57 5.22 -56.32 -6.68
CA LEU A 57 5.16 -57.04 -5.40
C LEU A 57 3.85 -57.82 -5.25
N GLN A 58 2.73 -57.30 -5.74
CA GLN A 58 1.43 -57.99 -5.73
C GLN A 58 1.36 -59.22 -6.65
N LYS A 59 2.18 -59.23 -7.71
CA LYS A 59 2.23 -60.34 -8.69
C LYS A 59 3.24 -61.41 -8.29
N GLU A 60 4.12 -61.12 -7.35
CA GLU A 60 5.04 -62.08 -6.79
C GLU A 60 4.31 -62.94 -5.74
N ASN A 61 4.46 -64.27 -5.83
CA ASN A 61 3.87 -65.21 -4.86
C ASN A 61 4.67 -65.21 -3.54
N LEU A 62 4.78 -64.04 -2.91
CA LEU A 62 5.47 -63.84 -1.65
C LEU A 62 4.61 -64.34 -0.48
N SER A 63 5.25 -64.78 0.60
CA SER A 63 4.57 -64.94 1.88
C SER A 63 4.06 -63.58 2.37
N THR A 64 2.98 -63.58 3.16
CA THR A 64 2.38 -62.35 3.68
C THR A 64 3.37 -61.47 4.46
N GLU A 65 4.25 -62.12 5.22
CA GLU A 65 5.28 -61.45 6.03
C GLU A 65 6.37 -60.81 5.16
N ASN A 66 6.86 -61.52 4.12
CA ASN A 66 7.85 -60.98 3.19
C ASN A 66 7.27 -59.85 2.32
N TYR A 67 6.00 -59.96 1.90
CA TYR A 67 5.32 -58.89 1.17
C TYR A 67 5.18 -57.63 2.01
N GLN A 68 4.82 -57.74 3.30
CA GLN A 68 4.71 -56.59 4.19
C GLN A 68 6.06 -55.91 4.42
N LEU A 69 7.11 -56.70 4.65
CA LEU A 69 8.47 -56.18 4.85
C LEU A 69 8.97 -55.40 3.62
N GLN A 70 8.90 -56.00 2.43
CA GLN A 70 9.34 -55.33 1.19
C GLN A 70 8.49 -54.10 0.86
N ARG A 71 7.18 -54.14 1.12
CA ARG A 71 6.30 -52.98 0.94
C ARG A 71 6.70 -51.83 1.86
N GLU A 72 7.03 -52.12 3.12
CA GLU A 72 7.47 -51.10 4.08
C GLU A 72 8.83 -50.51 3.71
N GLU A 73 9.79 -51.33 3.29
CA GLU A 73 11.09 -50.88 2.77
C GLU A 73 10.92 -49.92 1.58
N HIS A 74 10.11 -50.31 0.58
CA HIS A 74 9.85 -49.46 -0.58
C HIS A 74 9.06 -48.19 -0.23
N MET A 75 8.15 -48.24 0.75
CA MET A 75 7.43 -47.06 1.24
C MET A 75 8.38 -46.07 1.91
N ASN A 76 9.33 -46.56 2.70
CA ASN A 76 10.34 -45.72 3.35
C ASN A 76 11.27 -45.08 2.33
N LEU A 77 11.72 -45.83 1.32
CA LEU A 77 12.51 -45.28 0.20
C LEU A 77 11.73 -44.22 -0.59
N PHE A 78 10.44 -44.45 -0.86
CA PHE A 78 9.58 -43.47 -1.51
C PHE A 78 9.47 -42.17 -0.70
N ARG A 79 9.21 -42.27 0.61
CA ARG A 79 9.15 -41.11 1.51
C ARG A 79 10.46 -40.32 1.52
N GLN A 80 11.59 -41.02 1.61
CA GLN A 80 12.92 -40.38 1.56
C GLN A 80 13.15 -39.64 0.25
N GLN A 81 12.79 -40.24 -0.90
CA GLN A 81 12.93 -39.59 -2.21
C GLN A 81 12.04 -38.36 -2.36
N ILE A 82 10.80 -38.40 -1.86
CA ILE A 82 9.91 -37.24 -1.86
C ILE A 82 10.46 -36.12 -0.98
N GLN A 83 10.94 -36.46 0.22
CA GLN A 83 11.50 -35.48 1.14
C GLN A 83 12.75 -34.80 0.56
N LEU A 84 13.68 -35.57 -0.01
CA LEU A 84 14.86 -35.03 -0.69
C LEU A 84 14.46 -34.09 -1.84
N LEU A 85 13.47 -34.47 -2.64
CA LEU A 85 12.99 -33.63 -3.73
C LEU A 85 12.42 -32.30 -3.20
N GLU A 86 11.62 -32.34 -2.13
CA GLU A 86 11.03 -31.15 -1.49
C GLU A 86 12.09 -30.22 -0.88
N ASP A 87 13.13 -30.79 -0.27
CA ASP A 87 14.27 -30.03 0.26
C ASP A 87 15.08 -29.37 -0.87
N ASP A 88 15.36 -30.10 -1.95
CA ASP A 88 16.01 -29.56 -3.15
C ASP A 88 15.20 -28.41 -3.76
N GLN A 89 13.87 -28.54 -3.85
CA GLN A 89 12.99 -27.47 -4.35
C GLN A 89 13.12 -26.21 -3.50
N ARG A 90 13.10 -26.37 -2.18
CA ARG A 90 13.22 -25.24 -1.25
C ARG A 90 14.58 -24.56 -1.41
N GLN A 91 15.66 -25.34 -1.52
CA GLN A 91 17.01 -24.81 -1.68
C GLN A 91 17.17 -24.03 -3.00
N VAL A 92 16.65 -24.58 -4.10
CA VAL A 92 16.68 -23.90 -5.41
C VAL A 92 15.88 -22.60 -5.38
N GLN A 93 14.70 -22.57 -4.74
CA GLN A 93 13.92 -21.34 -4.57
C GLN A 93 14.69 -20.28 -3.79
N ILE A 94 15.36 -20.66 -2.70
CA ILE A 94 16.19 -19.74 -1.92
C ILE A 94 17.33 -19.17 -2.78
N LEU A 95 18.08 -20.03 -3.47
CA LEU A 95 19.18 -19.61 -4.34
C LEU A 95 18.70 -18.68 -5.46
N PHE A 96 17.53 -18.97 -6.04
CA PHE A 96 16.93 -18.16 -7.09
C PHE A 96 16.54 -16.76 -6.58
N ILE A 97 15.89 -16.68 -5.41
CA ILE A 97 15.54 -15.40 -4.78
C ILE A 97 16.81 -14.60 -4.44
N GLN A 98 17.83 -15.25 -3.91
CA GLN A 98 19.10 -14.61 -3.57
C GLN A 98 19.82 -14.08 -4.81
N ALA A 99 19.91 -14.88 -5.88
CA ALA A 99 20.51 -14.46 -7.14
C ALA A 99 19.77 -13.27 -7.76
N TYR A 100 18.43 -13.28 -7.75
CA TYR A 100 17.65 -12.14 -8.25
C TYR A 100 17.83 -10.90 -7.37
N LYS A 101 17.84 -11.05 -6.05
CA LYS A 101 18.09 -9.95 -5.11
C LYS A 101 19.46 -9.31 -5.34
N GLU A 102 20.50 -10.11 -5.55
CA GLU A 102 21.85 -9.59 -5.87
C GLU A 102 21.92 -8.96 -7.26
N HIS A 103 21.24 -9.54 -8.26
CA HIS A 103 21.09 -8.92 -9.58
C HIS A 103 20.46 -7.53 -9.46
N LEU A 104 19.32 -7.43 -8.77
CA LEU A 104 18.62 -6.19 -8.50
C LEU A 104 19.49 -5.18 -7.76
N LYS A 105 20.20 -5.56 -6.69
CA LYS A 105 21.13 -4.66 -6.00
C LYS A 105 22.28 -4.16 -6.89
N THR A 106 22.81 -5.03 -7.74
CA THR A 106 23.99 -4.73 -8.55
C THR A 106 23.65 -3.86 -9.77
N HIS A 107 22.44 -4.01 -10.33
CA HIS A 107 22.05 -3.40 -11.60
C HIS A 107 20.99 -2.30 -11.43
N VAL A 108 20.27 -2.27 -10.30
CA VAL A 108 19.31 -1.23 -9.94
C VAL A 108 19.86 -0.49 -8.73
N SER A 109 20.68 0.52 -9.01
CA SER A 109 21.50 1.21 -8.03
C SER A 109 20.71 2.00 -6.97
N ASN A 110 19.41 2.26 -7.18
CA ASN A 110 18.56 2.81 -6.13
C ASN A 110 17.05 2.62 -6.36
N PHE A 111 16.43 1.63 -5.71
CA PHE A 111 14.96 1.48 -5.72
C PHE A 111 14.21 2.71 -5.16
N SER A 112 14.84 3.45 -4.24
CA SER A 112 14.25 4.66 -3.64
C SER A 112 14.16 5.85 -4.61
N ALA A 113 14.83 5.78 -5.77
CA ALA A 113 14.73 6.82 -6.80
C ALA A 113 13.43 6.72 -7.62
N ILE A 114 12.83 5.53 -7.69
CA ILE A 114 11.59 5.29 -8.41
C ILE A 114 10.42 5.55 -7.45
N GLY A 115 9.82 6.72 -7.57
CA GLY A 115 8.66 7.11 -6.78
C GLY A 115 7.41 7.24 -7.63
N THR A 116 6.26 6.90 -7.05
CA THR A 116 4.95 7.07 -7.66
C THR A 116 4.41 8.46 -7.31
N LEU A 117 4.05 9.25 -8.32
CA LEU A 117 3.36 10.52 -8.12
C LEU A 117 1.90 10.25 -7.75
N VAL A 118 1.49 10.70 -6.56
CA VAL A 118 0.12 10.59 -6.05
C VAL A 118 -0.46 11.97 -5.79
N LYS A 119 -1.79 12.06 -5.80
CA LYS A 119 -2.54 13.24 -5.40
C LYS A 119 -2.98 13.06 -3.95
N VAL A 120 -2.93 14.13 -3.15
CA VAL A 120 -3.23 14.07 -1.71
C VAL A 120 -4.24 15.16 -1.35
N THR A 121 -5.20 14.83 -0.50
CA THR A 121 -6.23 15.75 0.02
C THR A 121 -6.67 15.36 1.44
N LEU A 122 -7.30 16.30 2.14
CA LEU A 122 -7.96 16.09 3.42
C LEU A 122 -9.48 16.11 3.22
N LEU A 123 -10.18 15.10 3.75
CA LEU A 123 -11.63 15.13 3.91
C LEU A 123 -11.96 15.48 5.35
N LYS A 124 -12.66 16.59 5.55
CA LYS A 124 -13.12 17.02 6.87
C LYS A 124 -14.43 17.79 6.77
N ASN A 125 -15.36 17.55 7.70
CA ASN A 125 -16.69 18.17 7.72
C ASN A 125 -17.42 18.07 6.35
N ASN A 126 -17.32 16.90 5.70
CA ASN A 126 -17.84 16.62 4.35
C ASN A 126 -17.31 17.55 3.24
N GLN A 127 -16.12 18.13 3.43
CA GLN A 127 -15.45 18.97 2.45
C GLN A 127 -14.05 18.44 2.15
N LEU A 128 -13.69 18.46 0.86
CA LEU A 128 -12.33 18.17 0.42
C LEU A 128 -11.51 19.46 0.41
N TYR A 129 -10.39 19.44 1.11
CA TYR A 129 -9.44 20.54 1.07
C TYR A 129 -8.67 20.45 -0.24
N MET A 130 -8.65 21.56 -0.98
CA MET A 130 -7.93 21.66 -2.24
C MET A 130 -6.92 22.81 -2.16
N GLY A 131 -5.85 22.71 -2.94
CA GLY A 131 -4.88 23.77 -3.10
C GLY A 131 -5.43 24.93 -3.91
N LYS A 132 -4.54 25.85 -4.28
CA LYS A 132 -4.87 26.96 -5.19
C LYS A 132 -5.41 26.39 -6.51
N ASP A 133 -6.37 27.10 -7.10
CA ASP A 133 -7.02 26.73 -8.37
C ASP A 133 -7.78 25.39 -8.35
N ASN A 134 -8.27 24.96 -7.18
CA ASN A 134 -9.03 23.71 -6.99
C ASN A 134 -8.25 22.45 -7.41
N GLN A 135 -6.93 22.46 -7.23
CA GLN A 135 -6.07 21.32 -7.54
C GLN A 135 -5.68 20.53 -6.28
N TYR A 136 -5.53 19.22 -6.43
CA TYR A 136 -4.97 18.37 -5.38
C TYR A 136 -3.45 18.57 -5.26
N LEU A 137 -2.93 18.45 -4.05
CA LEU A 137 -1.49 18.53 -3.81
C LEU A 137 -0.83 17.26 -4.35
N THR A 138 0.25 17.39 -5.13
CA THR A 138 0.94 16.24 -5.72
C THR A 138 2.18 15.91 -4.92
N LYS A 139 2.33 14.65 -4.51
CA LYS A 139 3.48 14.14 -3.75
C LYS A 139 4.09 12.94 -4.46
N GLN A 140 5.41 12.90 -4.51
CA GLN A 140 6.13 11.69 -4.94
C GLN A 140 6.30 10.79 -3.71
N LEU A 141 5.71 9.60 -3.74
CA LEU A 141 5.90 8.54 -2.74
C LEU A 141 6.92 7.53 -3.24
N ARG A 142 7.90 7.17 -2.42
CA ARG A 142 8.83 6.07 -2.68
C ARG A 142 8.24 4.75 -2.20
N LEU A 143 8.82 3.64 -2.65
CA LEU A 143 8.35 2.29 -2.34
C LEU A 143 8.29 2.02 -0.83
N GLU A 144 9.30 2.49 -0.10
CA GLU A 144 9.43 2.31 1.34
C GLU A 144 8.65 3.33 2.18
N ASP A 145 8.18 4.43 1.57
CA ASP A 145 7.49 5.49 2.29
C ASP A 145 6.15 4.96 2.83
N LYS A 146 5.91 5.26 4.10
CA LYS A 146 4.62 4.99 4.74
C LYS A 146 3.66 6.14 4.48
N LEU A 147 2.37 5.87 4.60
CA LEU A 147 1.34 6.90 4.43
C LEU A 147 1.40 8.02 5.49
N GLU A 148 1.95 7.76 6.68
CA GLU A 148 2.20 8.81 7.68
C GLU A 148 3.09 9.96 7.18
N GLU A 149 3.96 9.70 6.20
CA GLU A 149 4.82 10.71 5.56
C GLU A 149 4.03 11.73 4.71
N LEU A 150 2.72 11.49 4.51
CA LEU A 150 1.82 12.43 3.84
C LEU A 150 1.23 13.47 4.79
N LEU A 151 1.31 13.29 6.11
CA LEU A 151 0.74 14.25 7.08
C LEU A 151 1.29 15.68 6.91
N PRO A 152 2.61 15.90 6.67
CA PRO A 152 3.11 17.24 6.36
C PRO A 152 2.47 17.87 5.10
N CYS A 153 2.06 17.05 4.13
CA CYS A 153 1.34 17.56 2.95
C CYS A 153 -0.07 18.03 3.32
N ILE A 154 -0.69 17.43 4.34
CA ILE A 154 -1.98 17.88 4.88
C ILE A 154 -1.82 19.19 5.62
N GLU A 155 -0.76 19.36 6.41
CA GLU A 155 -0.47 20.64 7.08
C GLU A 155 -0.31 21.77 6.06
N GLU A 156 0.44 21.53 4.97
CA GLU A 156 0.58 22.49 3.86
C GLU A 156 -0.77 22.82 3.22
N LEU A 157 -1.59 21.80 2.95
CA LEU A 157 -2.91 21.97 2.34
C LEU A 157 -3.86 22.79 3.22
N VAL A 158 -3.86 22.55 4.52
CA VAL A 158 -4.66 23.29 5.51
C VAL A 158 -4.15 24.75 5.62
N GLN A 159 -2.83 24.94 5.59
CA GLN A 159 -2.23 26.28 5.60
C GLN A 159 -2.59 27.10 4.36
N LEU A 160 -2.75 26.47 3.19
CA LEU A 160 -3.24 27.15 1.97
C LEU A 160 -4.67 27.67 2.14
N GLN A 161 -5.47 27.08 3.03
CA GLN A 161 -6.81 27.52 3.41
C GLN A 161 -6.80 28.51 4.58
N GLN A 162 -5.63 29.04 4.97
CA GLN A 162 -5.45 29.98 6.08
C GLN A 162 -5.80 29.40 7.47
N ASP A 163 -5.73 28.08 7.62
CA ASP A 163 -5.94 27.37 8.89
C ASP A 163 -4.66 26.58 9.27
N LYS A 164 -4.67 25.88 10.40
CA LYS A 164 -3.58 24.97 10.80
C LYS A 164 -4.12 23.70 11.44
N VAL A 165 -3.35 22.63 11.30
CA VAL A 165 -3.60 21.41 12.09
C VAL A 165 -3.11 21.67 13.51
N ASN A 166 -4.03 21.61 14.48
CA ASN A 166 -3.71 21.73 15.90
C ASN A 166 -3.24 20.38 16.46
N LYS A 167 -4.00 19.32 16.19
CA LYS A 167 -3.68 17.98 16.70
C LYS A 167 -4.19 16.87 15.78
N TYR A 168 -3.35 15.87 15.61
CA TYR A 168 -3.71 14.56 15.08
C TYR A 168 -4.21 13.65 16.22
N GLY A 169 -5.41 13.10 16.08
CA GLY A 169 -6.00 12.12 16.98
C GLY A 169 -5.48 10.70 16.74
N ASP A 170 -6.13 9.74 17.41
CA ASP A 170 -5.67 8.35 17.40
C ASP A 170 -6.07 7.62 16.11
N ILE A 171 -7.21 8.00 15.52
CA ILE A 171 -7.77 7.36 14.34
C ILE A 171 -7.52 8.26 13.12
N ILE A 172 -6.49 7.93 12.35
CA ILE A 172 -6.24 8.53 11.03
C ILE A 172 -6.26 7.43 9.99
N LEU A 173 -7.09 7.64 8.97
CA LEU A 173 -7.33 6.72 7.89
C LEU A 173 -6.90 7.34 6.56
N PHE A 174 -6.44 6.49 5.67
CA PHE A 174 -6.02 6.87 4.32
C PHE A 174 -6.83 6.07 3.33
N THR A 175 -7.70 6.74 2.59
CA THR A 175 -8.49 6.13 1.51
C THR A 175 -7.85 6.44 0.17
N CYS A 176 -7.42 5.39 -0.51
CA CYS A 176 -6.79 5.43 -1.81
C CYS A 176 -7.82 5.13 -2.89
N ILE A 177 -7.94 6.02 -3.86
CA ILE A 177 -8.81 5.89 -5.02
C ILE A 177 -7.92 5.78 -6.25
N SER A 178 -8.08 4.68 -7.00
CA SER A 178 -7.35 4.41 -8.25
C SER A 178 -7.36 5.61 -9.20
N PRO A 179 -6.35 5.75 -10.08
CA PRO A 179 -6.04 6.99 -10.79
C PRO A 179 -7.29 7.68 -11.36
N LEU A 180 -7.47 8.95 -10.99
CA LEU A 180 -8.62 9.75 -11.41
C LEU A 180 -8.47 10.17 -12.88
N GLU A 181 -8.64 9.24 -13.81
CA GLU A 181 -8.93 9.60 -15.19
C GLU A 181 -10.38 10.13 -15.23
N ASN A 182 -10.52 11.46 -15.20
CA ASN A 182 -11.76 12.21 -15.49
C ASN A 182 -12.86 12.33 -14.41
N GLN A 183 -12.55 12.22 -13.12
CA GLN A 183 -13.55 12.41 -12.06
C GLN A 183 -13.47 13.81 -11.41
N SER A 184 -14.62 14.48 -11.24
CA SER A 184 -14.72 15.77 -10.55
C SER A 184 -14.66 15.60 -9.03
N SER A 185 -14.21 16.62 -8.30
CA SER A 185 -14.16 16.60 -6.82
C SER A 185 -15.52 16.30 -6.16
N GLN A 186 -16.61 16.77 -6.77
CA GLN A 186 -17.98 16.46 -6.34
C GLN A 186 -18.32 14.97 -6.49
N SER A 187 -17.89 14.34 -7.58
CA SER A 187 -18.11 12.90 -7.78
C SER A 187 -17.31 12.05 -6.77
N VAL A 188 -16.14 12.52 -6.36
CA VAL A 188 -15.32 11.87 -5.31
C VAL A 188 -16.01 12.01 -3.94
N LEU A 189 -16.49 13.20 -3.60
CA LEU A 189 -17.24 13.43 -2.36
C LEU A 189 -18.49 12.56 -2.26
N GLN A 190 -19.31 12.52 -3.32
CA GLN A 190 -20.52 11.69 -3.36
C GLN A 190 -20.22 10.21 -3.12
N LYS A 191 -19.12 9.71 -3.69
CA LYS A 191 -18.65 8.33 -3.51
C LYS A 191 -18.20 8.04 -2.08
N LEU A 192 -17.63 9.02 -1.38
CA LEU A 192 -17.15 8.87 0.00
C LEU A 192 -18.28 8.99 1.03
N THR A 193 -19.32 9.76 0.73
CA THR A 193 -20.46 10.00 1.63
C THR A 193 -21.61 9.03 1.43
N ALA A 194 -21.67 8.35 0.29
CA ALA A 194 -22.58 7.24 0.10
C ALA A 194 -22.01 6.04 0.88
N ASP A 195 -22.66 5.64 1.97
CA ASP A 195 -22.43 4.39 2.70
C ASP A 195 -22.77 3.15 1.83
N ASP A 196 -22.30 3.14 0.57
CA ASP A 196 -22.58 2.10 -0.39
C ASP A 196 -21.36 1.18 -0.53
N PRO A 197 -21.41 -0.05 0.01
CA PRO A 197 -20.30 -1.00 -0.01
C PRO A 197 -19.96 -1.56 -1.41
N LEU A 198 -20.55 -1.00 -2.48
CA LEU A 198 -20.42 -1.44 -3.87
C LEU A 198 -19.34 -0.70 -4.69
N ILE A 199 -18.56 0.20 -4.10
CA ILE A 199 -17.47 0.84 -4.83
C ILE A 199 -16.21 -0.04 -4.71
N ASP A 200 -16.05 -0.99 -5.63
CA ASP A 200 -14.92 -1.95 -5.72
C ASP A 200 -13.51 -1.32 -5.84
N ASP A 201 -13.39 0.02 -5.90
CA ASP A 201 -12.15 0.73 -6.26
C ASP A 201 -11.53 1.60 -5.16
N HIS A 202 -12.03 1.55 -3.92
CA HIS A 202 -11.45 2.31 -2.81
C HIS A 202 -10.81 1.40 -1.76
N LEU A 203 -9.57 1.73 -1.40
CA LEU A 203 -8.79 1.01 -0.41
C LEU A 203 -8.54 1.91 0.79
N THR A 204 -9.09 1.56 1.95
CA THR A 204 -8.80 2.26 3.20
C THR A 204 -7.72 1.51 3.98
N VAL A 205 -6.65 2.20 4.31
CA VAL A 205 -5.45 1.64 4.95
C VAL A 205 -4.96 2.50 6.11
N SER A 206 -4.16 1.89 6.98
CA SER A 206 -3.59 2.55 8.16
C SER A 206 -2.37 3.42 7.81
N LYS A 207 -2.03 4.34 8.71
CA LYS A 207 -0.86 5.25 8.58
C LYS A 207 0.49 4.53 8.37
N ASN A 208 0.64 3.31 8.88
CA ASN A 208 1.88 2.54 8.80
C ASN A 208 2.02 1.76 7.48
N CYS A 209 1.00 1.77 6.63
CA CYS A 209 0.98 1.02 5.39
C CYS A 209 1.99 1.59 4.37
N ARG A 210 2.73 0.70 3.71
CA ARG A 210 3.56 1.04 2.53
C ARG A 210 2.75 0.82 1.27
N ALA A 211 1.97 1.81 0.91
CA ALA A 211 0.86 1.63 -0.01
C ALA A 211 1.28 1.20 -1.44
N ILE A 212 2.48 1.57 -1.91
CA ILE A 212 2.98 1.10 -3.21
C ILE A 212 3.36 -0.39 -3.15
N LEU A 213 4.02 -0.83 -2.08
CA LEU A 213 4.47 -2.23 -1.95
C LEU A 213 3.33 -3.19 -1.60
N GLU A 214 2.49 -2.79 -0.65
CA GLU A 214 1.43 -3.65 -0.10
C GLU A 214 0.19 -3.68 -0.99
N HIS A 215 -0.10 -2.55 -1.67
CA HIS A 215 -1.36 -2.37 -2.39
C HIS A 215 -1.21 -1.88 -3.82
N LYS A 216 0.02 -1.80 -4.36
CA LYS A 216 0.29 -1.51 -5.77
C LYS A 216 -0.33 -0.19 -6.26
N ILE A 217 -0.28 0.85 -5.42
CA ILE A 217 -0.74 2.19 -5.81
C ILE A 217 -0.04 2.64 -7.10
N LEU A 218 -0.83 3.15 -8.03
CA LEU A 218 -0.41 3.60 -9.35
C LEU A 218 -0.20 5.11 -9.41
N PRO A 219 0.55 5.63 -10.40
CA PRO A 219 0.67 7.06 -10.62
C PRO A 219 -0.71 7.71 -10.84
N GLY A 220 -0.95 8.86 -10.21
CA GLY A 220 -2.21 9.61 -10.31
C GLY A 220 -3.32 9.16 -9.35
N THR A 221 -3.10 8.12 -8.54
CA THR A 221 -3.99 7.74 -7.42
C THR A 221 -4.23 8.94 -6.50
N LEU A 222 -5.49 9.12 -6.09
CA LEU A 222 -5.87 10.10 -5.07
C LEU A 222 -5.86 9.44 -3.70
N ILE A 223 -5.12 10.02 -2.76
CA ILE A 223 -5.06 9.62 -1.37
C ILE A 223 -5.80 10.68 -0.56
N ILE A 224 -6.91 10.27 0.06
CA ILE A 224 -7.71 11.11 0.96
C ILE A 224 -7.36 10.73 2.39
N VAL A 225 -6.91 11.71 3.14
CA VAL A 225 -6.66 11.58 4.58
C VAL A 225 -7.93 12.02 5.30
N HIS A 226 -8.39 11.22 6.27
CA HIS A 226 -9.55 11.52 7.10
C HIS A 226 -9.45 10.86 8.47
N GLY A 227 -10.38 11.21 9.37
CA GLY A 227 -10.40 10.75 10.75
C GLY A 227 -10.30 11.89 11.75
N ASP A 228 -9.72 11.61 12.91
CA ASP A 228 -9.62 12.54 14.05
C ASP A 228 -8.50 13.56 13.79
N ILE A 229 -8.81 14.63 13.06
CA ILE A 229 -7.87 15.72 12.78
C ILE A 229 -8.50 17.00 13.30
N LEU A 230 -7.92 17.61 14.33
CA LEU A 230 -8.42 18.84 14.93
C LEU A 230 -7.70 20.05 14.32
N LEU A 231 -8.45 20.98 13.77
CA LEU A 231 -7.91 22.23 13.21
C LEU A 231 -7.90 23.35 14.26
N GLU A 232 -7.04 24.35 14.07
CA GLU A 232 -6.93 25.52 14.95
C GLU A 232 -8.25 26.33 14.95
N SER A 233 -8.91 26.44 13.80
CA SER A 233 -10.24 27.06 13.66
C SER A 233 -11.36 26.40 14.48
N GLU A 234 -11.21 25.13 14.85
CA GLU A 234 -12.20 24.36 15.62
C GLU A 234 -11.99 24.45 17.13
N VAL A 235 -10.89 25.06 17.58
CA VAL A 235 -10.59 25.25 18.99
C VAL A 235 -11.25 26.54 19.49
N PRO A 236 -11.94 26.52 20.64
CA PRO A 236 -12.46 27.74 21.24
C PRO A 236 -11.36 28.77 21.47
N LYS A 237 -11.59 30.03 21.06
CA LYS A 237 -10.62 31.11 21.26
C LYS A 237 -10.36 31.34 22.76
N GLN A 238 -9.13 31.69 23.11
CA GLN A 238 -8.70 31.87 24.50
C GLN A 238 -9.51 32.94 25.26
N CYS A 239 -9.94 34.01 24.57
CA CYS A 239 -10.83 35.03 25.12
C CYS A 239 -12.20 34.50 25.55
N ILE A 240 -12.72 33.47 24.88
CA ILE A 240 -13.98 32.80 25.26
C ILE A 240 -13.73 31.92 26.48
N ILE A 241 -12.63 31.16 26.49
CA ILE A 241 -12.23 30.32 27.64
C ILE A 241 -12.08 31.19 28.90
N GLU A 242 -11.41 32.33 28.80
CA GLU A 242 -11.26 33.28 29.91
C GLU A 242 -12.59 33.86 30.39
N THR A 243 -13.55 34.09 29.49
CA THR A 243 -14.90 34.55 29.87
C THR A 243 -15.63 33.51 30.72
N PHE A 244 -15.55 32.22 30.35
CA PHE A 244 -16.15 31.14 31.14
C PHE A 244 -15.41 30.90 32.47
N LEU A 245 -14.08 31.00 32.49
CA LEU A 245 -13.28 30.85 33.72
C LEU A 245 -13.52 31.99 34.71
N ASN A 246 -13.71 33.22 34.23
CA ASN A 246 -13.92 34.39 35.08
C ASN A 246 -15.37 34.53 35.58
N TYR A 247 -16.34 33.90 34.90
CA TYR A 247 -17.77 33.98 35.25
C TYR A 247 -18.46 32.60 35.31
N PRO A 248 -18.03 31.70 36.22
CA PRO A 248 -18.47 30.30 36.25
C PRO A 248 -19.95 30.08 36.60
N ASN A 249 -20.63 31.09 37.18
CA ASN A 249 -22.00 30.98 37.69
C ASN A 249 -23.03 31.81 36.90
N ARG A 250 -22.73 32.14 35.64
CA ARG A 250 -23.65 32.87 34.76
C ARG A 250 -23.96 32.05 33.53
N GLU A 251 -25.25 31.92 33.22
CA GLU A 251 -25.68 31.45 31.91
C GLU A 251 -25.28 32.49 30.87
N HIS A 252 -24.32 32.13 30.02
CA HIS A 252 -23.86 32.95 28.93
C HIS A 252 -24.17 32.23 27.61
N ILE A 253 -24.98 32.86 26.76
CA ILE A 253 -25.06 32.49 25.34
C ILE A 253 -23.85 33.15 24.69
N VAL A 254 -22.86 32.35 24.32
CA VAL A 254 -21.61 32.82 23.70
C VAL A 254 -21.55 32.29 22.28
N ASP A 255 -21.36 33.19 21.32
CA ASP A 255 -20.97 32.81 19.98
C ASP A 255 -19.49 32.39 20.02
N TYR A 256 -19.22 31.11 19.79
CA TYR A 256 -17.88 30.55 19.87
C TYR A 256 -16.96 31.01 18.73
N PHE A 257 -17.54 31.61 17.68
CA PHE A 257 -16.83 32.01 16.48
C PHE A 257 -16.56 33.52 16.47
N GLU A 258 -17.47 34.33 17.02
CA GLU A 258 -17.38 35.80 17.05
C GLU A 258 -17.00 36.36 18.42
N CYS A 259 -15.75 36.84 18.56
CA CYS A 259 -15.32 37.61 19.73
C CYS A 259 -15.23 39.10 19.42
N THR A 260 -16.02 39.92 20.10
CA THR A 260 -16.02 41.40 19.96
C THR A 260 -14.69 42.05 20.33
N GLN A 261 -13.88 41.44 21.20
CA GLN A 261 -12.52 41.92 21.51
C GLN A 261 -11.52 41.61 20.39
N CYS A 262 -11.62 40.45 19.74
CA CYS A 262 -10.79 40.10 18.58
C CYS A 262 -11.10 41.01 17.37
N LEU A 263 -12.37 41.35 17.17
CA LEU A 263 -12.82 42.32 16.16
C LEU A 263 -12.23 43.73 16.37
N ARG A 264 -12.09 44.18 17.62
CA ARG A 264 -11.54 45.53 17.94
C ARG A 264 -10.03 45.64 17.77
N ASN A 265 -9.28 44.56 17.92
CA ASN A 265 -7.81 44.56 17.83
C ASN A 265 -7.29 44.42 16.39
N GLY A 266 -8.15 44.55 15.38
CA GLY A 266 -7.74 44.45 13.97
C GLY A 266 -7.27 43.05 13.57
N GLN A 267 -7.46 42.03 14.42
CA GLN A 267 -7.32 40.63 14.03
C GLN A 267 -8.53 40.24 13.19
N SER A 268 -8.58 40.75 11.97
CA SER A 268 -9.47 40.25 10.92
C SER A 268 -8.94 38.89 10.48
N LEU A 269 -9.28 37.86 11.23
CA LEU A 269 -9.43 36.54 10.64
C LEU A 269 -10.92 36.29 10.61
N ARG A 270 -11.47 36.43 9.41
CA ARG A 270 -12.81 35.98 9.05
C ARG A 270 -12.97 34.55 9.57
N CYS A 271 -14.08 34.32 10.25
CA CYS A 271 -14.54 32.99 10.61
C CYS A 271 -14.73 32.14 9.34
#